data_AF-A0A0B3Y5K7-F1
#
_entry.id   AF-A0A0B3Y5K7-F1
#
_cell.length_a   1.000
_cell.length_b   1.000
_cell.length_c   1.000
_cell.angle_alpha   90.00
_cell.angle_beta   90.00
_cell.angle_gamma   90.00
#
_symmetry.space_group_name_H-M   'P 1'
#
loop_
_entity.id
_entity.type
_entity.pdbx_description
1 polymer ?
#
loop_
_entity_poly.entity_id
_entity_poly.type
_entity_poly.pdbx_seq_one_letter_code
_entity_poly.pdbx_strand_id
1 'polypeptide(L)'
;MAKSEIRRFLKEIRTKFPDVVPLMEQHESWALTFLMKEFANLTTILLNQGDLEEALEQLQYMSEKLDTATKAEFEYIDVYYTEHLFWKGTKEGIERGWPLVPDNLRKLYLDFHGKPPRVVV
;
A
#
# COMPACT_ATOMS: atom_id res chain seq x y z
N MET A 1 20.06 9.27 -5.90
CA MET A 1 19.58 9.43 -4.51
C MET A 1 18.20 8.83 -4.34
N ALA A 2 17.17 9.29 -5.06
CA ALA A 2 15.81 8.71 -5.01
C ALA A 2 15.77 7.16 -5.15
N LYS A 3 16.41 6.59 -6.19
CA LYS A 3 16.36 5.13 -6.43
C LYS A 3 16.99 4.29 -5.29
N SER A 4 18.02 4.79 -4.61
CA SER A 4 18.62 4.09 -3.47
C SER A 4 17.74 4.20 -2.22
N GLU A 5 17.07 5.33 -2.02
CA GLU A 5 16.12 5.53 -0.92
C GLU A 5 14.92 4.58 -1.07
N ILE A 6 14.34 4.51 -2.27
CA ILE A 6 13.22 3.58 -2.55
C ILE A 6 13.63 2.12 -2.38
N ARG A 7 14.85 1.73 -2.79
CA ARG A 7 15.34 0.37 -2.55
C ARG A 7 15.48 0.04 -1.07
N ARG A 8 15.93 1.00 -0.26
CA ARG A 8 16.01 0.82 1.19
C ARG A 8 14.62 0.70 1.80
N PHE A 9 13.68 1.53 1.37
CA PHE A 9 12.29 1.47 1.82
C PHE A 9 11.63 0.12 1.47
N LEU A 10 11.79 -0.37 0.25
CA LEU A 10 11.28 -1.69 -0.14
C LEU A 10 11.94 -2.83 0.65
N LYS A 11 13.23 -2.71 0.98
CA LYS A 11 13.91 -3.69 1.84
C LYS A 11 13.33 -3.69 3.27
N GLU A 12 13.02 -2.52 3.80
CA GLU A 12 12.36 -2.35 5.09
C GLU A 12 10.98 -3.04 5.09
N ILE A 13 10.15 -2.77 4.07
CA ILE A 13 8.85 -3.42 3.87
C ILE A 13 8.99 -4.94 3.86
N ARG A 14 9.91 -5.49 3.06
CA ARG A 14 10.13 -6.95 2.96
C ARG A 14 10.58 -7.58 4.28
N THR A 15 11.25 -6.80 5.13
CA THR A 15 11.72 -7.27 6.44
C THR A 15 10.59 -7.25 7.46
N LYS A 16 9.75 -6.22 7.43
CA LYS A 16 8.64 -6.05 8.37
C LYS A 16 7.42 -6.91 8.00
N PHE A 17 7.16 -7.08 6.71
CA PHE A 17 6.01 -7.80 6.16
C PHE A 17 6.48 -8.89 5.18
N PRO A 18 6.98 -10.03 5.68
CA PRO A 18 7.56 -11.07 4.83
C PRO A 18 6.57 -11.67 3.81
N ASP A 19 5.26 -11.63 4.08
CA ASP A 19 4.24 -12.20 3.19
C ASP A 19 4.09 -11.46 1.85
N VAL A 20 4.64 -10.25 1.74
CA VAL A 20 4.71 -9.52 0.46
C VAL A 20 5.81 -10.07 -0.46
N VAL A 21 6.80 -10.78 0.10
CA VAL A 21 7.98 -11.21 -0.65
C VAL A 21 7.60 -12.11 -1.84
N PRO A 22 6.76 -13.16 -1.68
CA PRO A 22 6.33 -13.98 -2.82
C PRO A 22 5.58 -13.20 -3.90
N LEU A 23 4.85 -12.14 -3.54
CA LEU A 23 4.16 -11.28 -4.52
C LEU A 23 5.16 -10.43 -5.29
N MET A 24 6.10 -9.81 -4.57
CA MET A 24 7.15 -8.97 -5.14
C MET A 24 8.13 -9.75 -6.03
N GLU A 25 8.41 -11.01 -5.73
CA GLU A 25 9.34 -11.86 -6.50
C GLU A 25 8.78 -12.32 -7.85
N GLN A 26 7.48 -12.10 -8.12
CA GLN A 26 6.90 -12.27 -9.46
C GLN A 26 7.37 -11.18 -10.43
N HIS A 27 7.98 -10.13 -9.91
CA HIS A 27 8.46 -8.99 -10.68
C HIS A 27 9.98 -8.88 -10.58
N GLU A 28 10.56 -8.31 -11.62
CA GLU A 28 11.99 -8.03 -11.64
C GLU A 28 12.38 -7.07 -10.50
N SER A 29 13.51 -7.34 -9.84
CA SER A 29 13.98 -6.54 -8.68
C SER A 29 14.23 -5.05 -8.99
N TRP A 30 14.40 -4.70 -10.26
CA TRP A 30 14.57 -3.31 -10.72
C TRP A 30 13.23 -2.61 -11.00
N ALA A 31 12.12 -3.34 -11.08
CA ALA A 31 10.80 -2.84 -11.42
C ALA A 31 10.07 -2.32 -10.17
N LEU A 32 10.70 -1.33 -9.52
CA LEU A 32 10.35 -0.85 -8.18
C LEU A 32 8.85 -0.54 -8.06
N THR A 33 8.28 0.13 -9.06
CA THR A 33 6.86 0.48 -9.13
C THR A 33 5.93 -0.70 -8.84
N PHE A 34 6.18 -1.86 -9.45
CA PHE A 34 5.38 -3.06 -9.22
C PHE A 34 5.57 -3.59 -7.80
N LEU A 35 6.76 -3.48 -7.23
CA LEU A 35 7.01 -3.94 -5.87
C LEU A 35 6.16 -3.19 -4.84
N MET A 36 6.02 -1.86 -4.97
CA MET A 36 5.13 -1.10 -4.07
C MET A 36 3.66 -1.43 -4.31
N LYS A 37 3.27 -1.65 -5.57
CA LYS A 37 1.92 -2.08 -5.94
C LYS A 37 1.58 -3.43 -5.30
N GLU A 38 2.52 -4.37 -5.25
CA GLU A 38 2.29 -5.66 -4.57
C GLU A 38 2.11 -5.53 -3.06
N PHE A 39 2.74 -4.54 -2.42
CA PHE A 39 2.47 -4.27 -1.02
C PHE A 39 1.05 -3.71 -0.80
N ALA A 40 0.57 -2.81 -1.67
CA ALA A 40 -0.82 -2.35 -1.64
C ALA A 40 -1.83 -3.48 -1.95
N ASN A 41 -1.47 -4.38 -2.87
CA ASN A 41 -2.27 -5.57 -3.18
C ASN A 41 -2.37 -6.48 -1.95
N LEU A 42 -1.27 -6.72 -1.24
CA LEU A 42 -1.28 -7.51 -0.01
C LEU A 42 -2.25 -6.91 1.03
N THR A 43 -2.17 -5.60 1.28
CA THR A 43 -3.11 -4.92 2.18
C THR A 43 -4.56 -5.19 1.74
N THR A 44 -4.84 -5.10 0.44
CA THR A 44 -6.18 -5.36 -0.11
C THR A 44 -6.63 -6.82 0.01
N ILE A 45 -5.70 -7.78 -0.18
CA ILE A 45 -5.95 -9.21 -0.03
C ILE A 45 -6.37 -9.52 1.41
N LEU A 46 -5.64 -9.00 2.40
CA LEU A 46 -5.94 -9.18 3.82
C LEU A 46 -7.32 -8.61 4.17
N LEU A 47 -7.64 -7.41 3.68
CA LEU A 47 -8.97 -6.81 3.86
C LEU A 47 -10.09 -7.66 3.25
N ASN A 48 -9.85 -8.24 2.06
CA ASN A 48 -10.79 -9.15 1.41
C ASN A 48 -10.99 -10.46 2.19
N GLN A 49 -9.92 -11.00 2.78
CA GLN A 49 -9.93 -12.23 3.59
C GLN A 49 -10.51 -12.01 4.99
N GLY A 50 -10.49 -10.76 5.49
CA GLY A 50 -10.95 -10.43 6.83
C GLY A 50 -9.84 -10.47 7.89
N ASP A 51 -8.58 -10.53 7.45
CA ASP A 51 -7.39 -10.53 8.30
C ASP A 51 -7.05 -9.08 8.72
N LEU A 52 -7.95 -8.50 9.53
CA LEU A 52 -7.96 -7.07 9.82
C LEU A 52 -6.78 -6.61 10.68
N GLU A 53 -6.21 -7.49 11.51
CA GLU A 53 -5.05 -7.15 12.35
C GLU A 53 -3.82 -6.86 11.50
N GLU A 54 -3.47 -7.77 10.58
CA GLU A 54 -2.34 -7.62 9.65
C GLU A 54 -2.59 -6.47 8.66
N ALA A 55 -3.82 -6.33 8.15
CA ALA A 55 -4.17 -5.21 7.28
C ALA A 55 -4.00 -3.86 7.98
N LEU A 56 -4.43 -3.76 9.25
CA LEU A 56 -4.32 -2.55 10.04
C LEU A 56 -2.86 -2.22 10.34
N GLU A 57 -2.02 -3.22 10.62
CA GLU A 57 -0.58 -3.00 10.81
C GLU A 57 0.08 -2.41 9.56
N GLN A 58 -0.27 -2.89 8.37
CA GLN A 58 0.25 -2.36 7.11
C GLN A 58 -0.23 -0.93 6.83
N LEU A 59 -1.52 -0.65 7.08
CA LEU A 59 -2.09 0.69 6.93
C LEU A 59 -1.46 1.70 7.91
N GLN A 60 -1.28 1.30 9.17
CA GLN A 60 -0.62 2.11 10.19
C GLN A 60 0.84 2.36 9.83
N TYR A 61 1.57 1.34 9.38
CA TYR A 61 2.95 1.50 8.93
C TYR A 61 3.06 2.52 7.79
N MET A 62 2.17 2.48 6.80
CA MET A 62 2.19 3.46 5.72
C MET A 62 1.85 4.87 6.21
N SER A 63 0.88 5.00 7.12
CA SER A 63 0.56 6.27 7.76
C SER A 63 1.75 6.85 8.53
N GLU A 64 2.42 6.07 9.37
CA GLU A 64 3.59 6.50 10.13
C GLU A 64 4.77 6.83 9.21
N LYS A 65 4.93 6.06 8.13
CA LYS A 65 5.97 6.32 7.14
C LYS A 65 5.78 7.68 6.48
N LEU A 66 4.55 8.10 6.19
CA LEU A 66 4.27 9.41 5.58
C LEU A 66 4.77 10.59 6.44
N ASP A 67 4.78 10.46 7.77
CA ASP A 67 5.24 11.52 8.68
C ASP A 67 6.75 11.72 8.65
N THR A 68 7.50 10.68 8.28
CA THR A 68 8.97 10.67 8.27
C THR A 68 9.57 10.50 6.88
N ALA A 69 8.72 10.36 5.85
CA ALA A 69 9.13 10.08 4.48
C ALA A 69 10.02 11.19 3.93
N THR A 70 11.09 10.79 3.23
CA THR A 70 11.77 11.73 2.34
C THR A 70 10.81 12.14 1.21
N LYS A 71 11.10 13.24 0.52
CA LYS A 71 10.30 13.66 -0.65
C LYS A 71 10.11 12.53 -1.67
N ALA A 72 11.17 11.75 -1.93
CA ALA A 72 11.10 10.63 -2.86
C ALA A 72 10.21 9.49 -2.34
N GLU A 73 10.29 9.16 -1.05
CA GLU A 73 9.42 8.13 -0.44
C GLU A 73 7.95 8.58 -0.43
N PHE A 74 7.68 9.86 -0.14
CA PHE A 74 6.34 10.43 -0.15
C PHE A 74 5.72 10.34 -1.55
N GLU A 75 6.41 10.86 -2.58
CA GLU A 75 5.95 10.79 -3.98
C GLU A 75 5.74 9.33 -4.43
N TYR A 76 6.55 8.42 -3.91
CA TYR A 76 6.45 7.00 -4.22
C TYR A 76 5.22 6.33 -3.60
N ILE A 77 4.87 6.67 -2.35
CA ILE A 77 3.63 6.22 -1.70
C ILE A 77 2.41 6.85 -2.39
N ASP A 78 2.44 8.17 -2.56
CA ASP A 78 1.35 8.98 -3.12
C ASP A 78 0.96 8.59 -4.55
N VAL A 79 1.89 7.99 -5.30
CA VAL A 79 1.61 7.47 -6.64
C VAL A 79 1.31 5.97 -6.60
N TYR A 80 2.24 5.14 -6.13
CA TYR A 80 2.16 3.70 -6.41
C TYR A 80 1.39 2.90 -5.38
N TYR A 81 1.42 3.31 -4.11
CA TYR A 81 0.66 2.61 -3.07
C TYR A 81 -0.81 3.01 -3.12
N THR A 82 -1.08 4.33 -3.20
CA THR A 82 -2.44 4.89 -3.31
C THR A 82 -3.18 4.43 -4.57
N GLU A 83 -2.51 4.34 -5.72
CA GLU A 83 -3.09 3.85 -6.98
C GLU A 83 -3.63 2.43 -6.82
N HIS A 84 -2.93 1.58 -6.07
CA HIS A 84 -3.24 0.14 -5.97
C HIS A 84 -3.96 -0.28 -4.68
N LEU A 85 -4.07 0.60 -3.69
CA LEU A 85 -4.87 0.32 -2.51
C LEU A 85 -6.35 0.11 -2.92
N PHE A 86 -6.98 -0.96 -2.43
CA PHE A 86 -8.30 -1.45 -2.86
C PHE A 86 -8.41 -1.92 -4.32
N TRP A 87 -7.30 -2.09 -5.06
CA TRP A 87 -7.35 -2.72 -6.37
C TRP A 87 -7.81 -4.19 -6.24
N LYS A 88 -8.86 -4.57 -6.98
CA LYS A 88 -9.59 -5.85 -6.80
C LYS A 88 -10.15 -6.05 -5.38
N GLY A 89 -10.44 -4.97 -4.66
CA GLY A 89 -11.19 -5.02 -3.41
C GLY A 89 -12.60 -5.58 -3.64
N THR A 90 -13.02 -6.56 -2.83
CA THR A 90 -14.42 -7.00 -2.80
C THR A 90 -15.28 -5.97 -2.10
N LYS A 91 -16.61 -6.10 -2.23
CA LYS A 91 -17.53 -5.21 -1.51
C LYS A 91 -17.29 -5.28 0.00
N GLU A 92 -17.19 -6.49 0.53
CA GLU A 92 -16.97 -6.76 1.94
C GLU A 92 -15.59 -6.27 2.40
N GLY A 93 -14.55 -6.45 1.57
CA GLY A 93 -13.20 -5.97 1.88
C GLY A 93 -13.13 -4.45 1.93
N ILE A 94 -13.81 -3.76 1.01
CA ILE A 94 -13.90 -2.29 1.01
C ILE A 94 -14.70 -1.79 2.22
N GLU A 95 -15.86 -2.38 2.50
CA GLU A 95 -16.70 -1.98 3.63
C GLU A 95 -15.99 -2.15 4.99
N ARG A 96 -15.20 -3.22 5.15
CA ARG A 96 -14.36 -3.42 6.34
C ARG A 96 -13.14 -2.52 6.36
N GLY A 97 -12.46 -2.36 5.23
CA GLY A 97 -11.16 -1.72 5.16
C GLY A 97 -11.19 -0.20 5.11
N TRP A 98 -12.15 0.39 4.40
CA TRP A 98 -12.19 1.84 4.20
C TRP A 98 -12.25 2.64 5.51
N PRO A 99 -13.06 2.24 6.52
CA PRO A 99 -13.06 2.89 7.83
C PRO A 99 -11.72 2.80 8.59
N LEU A 100 -10.89 1.79 8.29
CA LEU A 100 -9.60 1.54 8.96
C LEU A 100 -8.45 2.36 8.37
N VAL A 101 -8.61 2.92 7.17
CA VAL A 101 -7.56 3.72 6.52
C VAL A 101 -7.32 5.00 7.33
N PRO A 102 -6.07 5.26 7.80
CA PRO A 102 -5.73 6.49 8.53
C PRO A 102 -5.97 7.76 7.72
N ASP A 103 -6.24 8.89 8.37
CA ASP A 103 -6.71 10.11 7.70
C ASP A 103 -5.72 10.69 6.68
N ASN A 104 -4.41 10.64 6.96
CA ASN A 104 -3.38 11.12 6.03
C ASN A 104 -3.33 10.26 4.75
N LEU A 105 -3.38 8.93 4.89
CA LEU A 105 -3.40 7.99 3.78
C LEU A 105 -4.74 8.05 3.01
N ARG A 106 -5.84 8.22 3.74
CA ARG A 106 -7.18 8.43 3.18
C ARG A 106 -7.22 9.69 2.32
N LYS A 107 -6.58 10.77 2.77
CA LYS A 107 -6.43 12.01 2.00
C LYS A 107 -5.68 11.76 0.70
N LEU A 108 -4.51 11.09 0.72
CA LEU A 108 -3.77 10.79 -0.51
C LEU A 108 -4.60 9.93 -1.47
N TYR A 109 -5.31 8.92 -0.96
CA TYR A 109 -6.21 8.10 -1.77
C TYR A 109 -7.28 8.94 -2.47
N LEU A 110 -7.96 9.82 -1.72
CA LEU A 110 -9.01 10.68 -2.26
C LEU A 110 -8.47 11.73 -3.23
N ASP A 111 -7.28 12.30 -2.96
CA ASP A 111 -6.63 13.26 -3.85
C ASP A 111 -6.22 12.58 -5.18
N PHE A 112 -5.80 11.31 -5.13
CA PHE A 112 -5.46 10.52 -6.33
C PHE A 112 -6.69 10.06 -7.12
N HIS A 113 -7.68 9.45 -6.47
CA HIS A 113 -8.83 8.80 -7.12
C HIS A 113 -10.07 9.70 -7.28
N GLY A 114 -10.14 10.81 -6.55
CA GLY A 114 -11.25 11.76 -6.51
C GLY A 114 -12.50 11.27 -5.76
N LYS A 115 -12.51 10.04 -5.25
CA LYS A 115 -13.67 9.42 -4.57
C LYS A 115 -13.25 8.22 -3.71
N PRO A 116 -14.09 7.79 -2.75
CA PRO A 116 -13.87 6.57 -1.98
C PRO A 116 -13.78 5.31 -2.86
N PRO A 117 -13.12 4.24 -2.36
CA PRO A 117 -13.02 2.97 -3.08
C PRO A 117 -14.41 2.39 -3.38
N ARG A 118 -14.52 1.73 -4.54
CA ARG A 118 -15.72 1.03 -4.99
C ARG A 118 -15.31 -0.26 -5.70
N VAL A 119 -16.21 -1.25 -5.69
CA VAL A 119 -16.01 -2.44 -6.52
C VAL A 119 -15.92 -2.01 -7.99
N VAL A 120 -14.82 -2.37 -8.65
CA VAL A 120 -14.67 -2.18 -10.09
C VAL A 120 -15.29 -3.42 -10.73
N VAL A 121 -16.48 -3.23 -11.31
CA VAL A 121 -17.27 -4.26 -12.02
C VAL A 121 -16.82 -4.33 -13.47
#